data_AF-A0A7C6CC49-F1
#
_entry.id   AF-A0A7C6CC49-F1
#
_cell.length_a   1.000
_cell.length_b   1.000
_cell.length_c   1.000
_cell.angle_alpha   90.00
_cell.angle_beta   90.00
_cell.angle_gamma   90.00
#
_symmetry.space_group_name_H-M   'P 1'
#
loop_
_entity.id
_entity.type
_entity.pdbx_description
1 polymer ?
#
loop_
_entity_poly.entity_id
_entity_poly.type
_entity_poly.pdbx_seq_one_letter_code
_entity_poly.pdbx_strand_id
1 'polypeptide(L)'
;RSISNGILIVRGDIPEQPLEIKGEDTRTVFETPTNVFVDHQNNLRFTKVDGVTRYIITAGNKQFETSKNVFSLNSLNPGDYEIKVRAKSNLNGKTSLNSEEIFYKIKHKTTDELLNWLIKFTKNKN
;
A
#
# COMPACT_ATOMS: atom_id res chain seq x y z
N ARG A 1 -35.09 -31.58 -60.77
CA ARG A 1 -33.84 -31.23 -60.04
C ARG A 1 -34.24 -31.07 -58.58
N SER A 2 -33.78 -31.95 -57.69
CA SER A 2 -34.08 -31.87 -56.26
C SER A 2 -32.91 -31.20 -55.55
N ILE A 3 -33.16 -30.20 -54.71
CA ILE A 3 -32.15 -29.53 -53.89
C ILE A 3 -32.40 -29.98 -52.46
N SER A 4 -31.46 -30.74 -51.90
CA SER A 4 -31.50 -31.21 -50.52
C SER A 4 -30.79 -30.19 -49.63
N ASN A 5 -31.53 -29.45 -48.80
CA ASN A 5 -30.96 -28.63 -47.73
C ASN A 5 -30.94 -29.46 -46.44
N GLY A 6 -29.84 -30.16 -46.19
CA GLY A 6 -29.61 -30.83 -44.91
C GLY A 6 -29.14 -29.81 -43.87
N ILE A 7 -29.78 -29.75 -42.71
CA ILE A 7 -29.31 -28.97 -41.55
C ILE A 7 -28.72 -29.95 -40.54
N LEU A 8 -27.43 -29.76 -40.19
CA LEU A 8 -26.75 -30.49 -39.13
C LEU A 8 -26.82 -29.66 -37.85
N ILE A 9 -27.51 -30.16 -36.82
CA ILE A 9 -27.50 -29.54 -35.49
C ILE A 9 -26.59 -30.36 -34.60
N VAL A 10 -25.42 -29.81 -34.28
CA VAL A 10 -24.50 -30.40 -33.31
C VAL A 10 -24.86 -29.82 -31.94
N ARG A 11 -25.40 -30.64 -31.02
CA ARG A 11 -25.46 -30.25 -29.61
C ARG A 11 -24.04 -30.32 -29.07
N GLY A 12 -23.36 -29.19 -29.00
CA GLY A 12 -22.17 -29.08 -28.17
C GLY A 12 -22.60 -29.20 -26.72
N ASP A 13 -22.19 -30.26 -26.03
CA ASP A 13 -22.26 -30.31 -24.58
C ASP A 13 -21.43 -29.15 -24.06
N ILE A 14 -22.09 -28.16 -23.47
CA ILE A 14 -21.42 -27.03 -22.81
C ILE A 14 -20.71 -27.67 -21.61
N PRO A 15 -19.36 -27.68 -21.55
CA PRO A 15 -18.68 -28.25 -20.41
C PRO A 15 -19.12 -27.45 -19.19
N GLU A 16 -19.71 -28.13 -18.21
CA GLU A 16 -20.10 -27.51 -16.95
C GLU A 16 -18.86 -26.84 -16.37
N GLN A 17 -18.91 -25.51 -16.24
CA GLN A 17 -17.85 -24.80 -15.56
C GLN A 17 -17.77 -25.36 -14.14
N PRO A 18 -16.57 -25.73 -13.66
CA PRO A 18 -16.42 -26.22 -12.29
C PRO A 18 -17.06 -25.21 -11.34
N LEU A 19 -17.96 -25.68 -10.47
CA LEU A 19 -18.58 -24.83 -9.47
C LEU A 19 -17.48 -24.13 -8.65
N GLU A 20 -17.49 -22.80 -8.65
CA GLU A 20 -16.61 -22.03 -7.76
C GLU A 20 -17.04 -22.29 -6.32
N ILE A 21 -16.35 -23.20 -5.64
CA ILE A 21 -16.42 -23.33 -4.19
C ILE A 21 -15.80 -22.07 -3.57
N LYS A 22 -16.65 -21.11 -3.20
CA LYS A 22 -16.28 -20.05 -2.26
C LYS A 22 -16.04 -20.70 -0.89
N GLY A 23 -14.80 -21.14 -0.65
CA GLY A 23 -14.38 -21.50 0.69
C GLY A 23 -14.49 -20.26 1.56
N GLU A 24 -15.23 -20.33 2.66
CA GLU A 24 -15.17 -19.33 3.72
C GLU A 24 -13.73 -19.29 4.24
N ASP A 25 -13.01 -18.19 3.97
CA ASP A 25 -11.66 -18.02 4.47
C ASP A 25 -11.71 -17.75 5.98
N THR A 26 -11.53 -18.81 6.76
CA THR A 26 -11.55 -18.75 8.24
C THR A 26 -10.29 -18.14 8.85
N ARG A 27 -9.33 -17.68 8.03
CA ARG A 27 -8.15 -16.97 8.54
C ARG A 27 -8.60 -15.60 9.07
N THR A 28 -8.66 -15.46 10.40
CA THR A 28 -8.82 -14.16 11.03
C THR A 28 -7.58 -13.31 10.75
N VAL A 29 -7.67 -12.42 9.78
CA VAL A 29 -6.69 -11.40 9.41
C VAL A 29 -6.88 -10.21 10.34
N PHE A 30 -5.79 -9.51 10.71
CA PHE A 30 -5.96 -8.26 11.46
C PHE A 30 -6.61 -7.18 10.58
N GLU A 31 -7.33 -6.25 11.20
CA GLU A 31 -7.84 -5.08 10.47
C GLU A 31 -6.70 -4.37 9.75
N THR A 32 -6.99 -3.91 8.54
CA THR A 32 -6.02 -3.22 7.70
C THR A 32 -5.85 -1.78 8.20
N PRO A 33 -4.61 -1.28 8.38
CA PRO A 33 -4.40 0.13 8.70
C PRO A 33 -5.01 1.05 7.63
N THR A 34 -5.87 1.97 8.06
CA THR A 34 -6.54 2.97 7.20
C THR A 34 -5.99 4.37 7.47
N ASN A 35 -6.49 5.38 6.74
CA ASN A 35 -6.10 6.79 6.88
C ASN A 35 -4.58 6.98 6.82
N VAL A 36 -3.94 6.41 5.79
CA VAL A 36 -2.50 6.51 5.60
C VAL A 36 -2.18 7.85 4.96
N PHE A 37 -1.43 8.70 5.66
CA PHE A 37 -1.01 10.01 5.15
C PHE A 37 0.35 10.42 5.72
N VAL A 38 0.99 11.41 5.09
CA VAL A 38 2.23 12.01 5.58
C VAL A 38 1.94 13.39 6.15
N ASP A 39 2.38 13.65 7.38
CA ASP A 39 2.22 14.95 8.04
C ASP A 39 3.27 15.98 7.57
N HIS A 40 3.11 17.24 8.01
CA HIS A 40 4.03 18.33 7.68
C HIS A 40 5.45 18.15 8.24
N GLN A 41 5.67 17.18 9.12
CA GLN A 41 6.96 16.86 9.73
C GLN A 41 7.61 15.64 9.06
N ASN A 42 7.09 15.20 7.92
CA ASN A 42 7.49 14.00 7.17
C ASN A 42 7.34 12.71 7.99
N ASN A 43 6.33 12.63 8.85
CA ASN A 43 5.96 11.39 9.50
C ASN A 43 4.77 10.77 8.78
N LEU A 44 4.94 9.50 8.40
CA LEU A 44 3.85 8.63 7.99
C LEU A 44 2.98 8.34 9.21
N ARG A 45 1.67 8.59 9.07
CA ARG A 45 0.65 8.33 10.09
C ARG A 45 -0.44 7.47 9.50
N PHE A 46 -1.01 6.62 10.35
CA PHE A 46 -2.09 5.70 9.99
C PHE A 46 -2.92 5.35 11.23
N THR A 47 -4.10 4.78 11.01
CA THR A 47 -4.99 4.30 12.08
C THR A 47 -4.32 3.17 12.86
N LYS A 48 -4.40 3.23 14.19
CA LYS A 48 -3.93 2.15 15.05
C LYS A 48 -4.87 0.95 14.93
N VAL A 49 -4.30 -0.23 14.76
CA VAL A 49 -5.01 -1.51 14.78
C VAL A 49 -4.85 -2.14 16.17
N ASP A 50 -5.93 -2.71 16.70
CA ASP A 50 -5.91 -3.35 18.02
C ASP A 50 -5.36 -4.79 17.96
N GLY A 51 -4.68 -5.20 19.03
CA GLY A 51 -4.10 -6.56 19.15
C GLY A 51 -2.82 -6.81 18.34
N VAL A 52 -2.27 -5.79 17.69
CA VAL A 52 -1.04 -5.89 16.89
C VAL A 52 0.16 -5.40 17.68
N THR A 53 1.31 -6.03 17.48
CA THR A 53 2.56 -5.69 18.19
C THR A 53 3.46 -4.77 17.37
N ARG A 54 3.32 -4.79 16.04
CA ARG A 54 4.13 -3.98 15.11
C ARG A 54 3.41 -3.76 13.79
N TYR A 55 3.92 -2.78 13.04
CA TYR A 55 3.53 -2.47 11.69
C TYR A 55 4.74 -2.61 10.77
N ILE A 56 4.49 -3.09 9.56
CA ILE A 56 5.48 -3.17 8.50
C ILE A 56 5.15 -2.08 7.49
N ILE A 57 6.04 -1.11 7.33
CA ILE A 57 5.99 -0.11 6.29
C ILE A 57 6.83 -0.61 5.12
N THR A 58 6.24 -0.69 3.94
CA THR A 58 6.98 -0.93 2.70
C THR A 58 7.07 0.39 1.96
N ALA A 59 8.28 0.84 1.65
CA ALA A 59 8.55 2.02 0.85
C ALA A 59 9.41 1.63 -0.36
N GLY A 60 8.78 1.49 -1.53
CA GLY A 60 9.39 0.85 -2.70
C GLY A 60 9.85 -0.58 -2.38
N ASN A 61 11.14 -0.85 -2.55
CA ASN A 61 11.72 -2.18 -2.31
C ASN A 61 12.21 -2.40 -0.87
N LYS A 62 12.05 -1.43 0.02
CA LYS A 62 12.52 -1.51 1.41
C LYS A 62 11.37 -1.71 2.37
N GLN A 63 11.59 -2.52 3.41
CA GLN A 63 10.65 -2.72 4.50
C GLN A 63 11.24 -2.20 5.81
N PHE A 64 10.39 -1.57 6.60
CA PHE A 64 10.71 -1.02 7.91
C PHE A 64 9.66 -1.48 8.91
N GLU A 65 10.05 -1.57 10.17
CA GLU A 65 9.16 -1.95 11.25
C GLU A 65 9.02 -0.83 12.27
N THR A 66 7.82 -0.67 12.81
CA THR A 66 7.54 0.24 13.92
C THR A 66 6.52 -0.39 14.86
N SER A 67 6.62 -0.11 16.15
CA SER A 67 5.60 -0.50 17.14
C SER A 67 4.48 0.54 17.28
N LYS A 68 4.68 1.75 16.73
CA LYS A 68 3.74 2.87 16.82
C LYS A 68 3.01 3.07 15.51
N ASN A 69 1.85 3.71 15.54
CA ASN A 69 1.11 4.08 14.33
C ASN A 69 1.69 5.32 13.60
N VAL A 70 2.99 5.57 13.80
CA VAL A 70 3.76 6.69 13.26
C VAL A 70 5.15 6.20 12.88
N PHE A 71 5.65 6.63 11.72
CA PHE A 71 6.99 6.31 11.22
C PHE A 71 7.63 7.53 10.55
N SER A 72 8.89 7.85 10.89
CA SER A 72 9.58 9.00 10.32
C SER A 72 10.22 8.68 8.98
N LEU A 73 9.76 9.34 7.91
CA LEU A 73 10.29 9.17 6.56
C LEU A 73 11.62 9.90 6.36
N ASN A 74 12.04 10.75 7.30
CA ASN A 74 13.32 11.47 7.24
C ASN A 74 14.56 10.55 7.30
N SER A 75 14.38 9.28 7.66
CA SER A 75 15.43 8.26 7.66
C SER A 75 15.70 7.66 6.28
N LEU A 76 14.82 7.92 5.31
CA LEU A 76 14.95 7.46 3.93
C LEU A 76 15.77 8.44 3.12
N ASN A 77 16.40 7.92 2.07
CA ASN A 77 17.10 8.76 1.11
C ASN A 77 16.07 9.57 0.29
N PRO A 78 16.47 10.74 -0.24
CA PRO A 78 15.64 11.49 -1.18
C PRO A 78 15.27 10.64 -2.41
N GLY A 79 14.02 10.74 -2.84
CA GLY A 79 13.47 9.90 -3.91
C GLY A 79 11.96 9.84 -3.91
N ASP A 80 11.39 9.21 -4.94
CA ASP A 80 9.97 8.94 -5.05
C ASP A 80 9.67 7.54 -4.50
N TYR A 81 8.68 7.43 -3.61
CA TYR A 81 8.32 6.19 -2.93
C TYR A 81 6.83 5.89 -3.05
N GLU A 82 6.53 4.64 -3.36
CA GLU A 82 5.23 4.03 -3.10
C GLU A 82 5.25 3.42 -1.71
N ILE A 83 4.35 3.88 -0.83
CA ILE A 83 4.32 3.53 0.58
C ILE A 83 3.02 2.79 0.89
N LYS A 84 3.16 1.62 1.53
CA LYS A 84 2.04 0.83 2.08
C LYS A 84 2.36 0.32 3.48
N VAL A 85 1.33 0.13 4.29
CA VAL A 85 1.45 -0.29 5.69
C VAL A 85 0.61 -1.53 5.93
N ARG A 86 1.15 -2.50 6.66
CA ARG A 86 0.38 -3.65 7.17
C ARG A 86 0.66 -3.87 8.65
N ALA A 87 -0.33 -4.36 9.37
CA ALA A 87 -0.20 -4.70 10.78
C ALA A 87 0.25 -6.17 10.94
N LYS A 88 1.04 -6.44 11.98
CA LYS A 88 1.59 -7.78 12.27
C LYS A 88 1.68 -8.02 13.77
N SER A 89 1.36 -9.24 14.20
CA SER A 89 1.56 -9.69 15.58
C SER A 89 2.61 -10.79 15.65
N ASN A 90 3.42 -10.78 16.72
CA ASN A 90 4.42 -11.82 16.97
C ASN A 90 3.83 -13.14 17.46
N LEU A 91 2.64 -13.11 18.08
CA LEU A 91 2.10 -14.28 18.80
C LEU A 91 1.58 -15.38 17.87
N ASN A 92 0.99 -15.01 16.73
CA ASN A 92 0.26 -15.97 15.89
C ASN A 92 0.67 -15.92 14.41
N GLY A 93 1.71 -15.17 14.06
CA GLY A 93 2.09 -14.92 12.65
C GLY A 93 1.03 -14.19 11.81
N LYS A 94 -0.13 -13.87 12.40
CA LYS A 94 -1.24 -13.16 11.78
C LYS A 94 -0.78 -11.78 11.29
N THR A 95 -1.15 -11.45 10.08
CA THR A 95 -0.90 -10.15 9.44
C THR A 95 -2.22 -9.59 8.94
N SER A 96 -2.30 -8.27 8.76
CA SER A 96 -3.35 -7.65 7.95
C SER A 96 -3.02 -7.76 6.46
N LEU A 97 -3.96 -7.35 5.61
CA LEU A 97 -3.65 -6.93 4.24
C LEU A 97 -2.84 -5.63 4.25
N ASN A 98 -2.29 -5.26 3.09
CA ASN A 98 -1.67 -3.94 2.92
C ASN A 98 -2.75 -2.86 2.89
N SER A 99 -2.43 -1.70 3.45
CA SER A 99 -3.21 -0.48 3.33
C SER A 99 -3.30 0.00 1.88
N GLU A 100 -4.11 1.04 1.68
CA GLU A 100 -4.02 1.88 0.48
C GLU A 100 -2.56 2.36 0.28
N GLU A 101 -2.15 2.37 -0.99
CA GLU A 101 -0.83 2.81 -1.42
C GLU A 101 -0.83 4.32 -1.60
N ILE A 102 0.17 4.99 -1.02
CA ILE A 102 0.38 6.42 -1.21
C ILE A 102 1.71 6.68 -1.92
N PHE A 103 1.74 7.68 -2.79
CA PHE A 103 2.95 8.14 -3.45
C PHE A 103 3.51 9.37 -2.73
N TYR A 104 4.76 9.30 -2.30
CA TYR A 104 5.41 10.39 -1.57
C TYR A 104 6.84 10.65 -2.05
N LYS A 105 7.16 11.93 -2.24
CA LYS A 105 8.47 12.40 -2.69
C LYS A 105 9.26 12.98 -1.53
N ILE A 106 10.37 12.35 -1.20
CA ILE A 106 11.32 12.78 -0.17
C ILE A 106 12.33 13.72 -0.82
N LYS A 107 12.40 14.96 -0.32
CA LYS A 107 13.33 15.99 -0.82
C LYS A 107 14.67 15.95 -0.07
N HIS A 108 15.72 16.47 -0.69
CA HIS A 108 17.02 16.64 -0.05
C HIS A 108 16.94 17.69 1.06
N LYS A 109 17.46 17.39 2.26
CA LYS A 109 17.58 18.41 3.33
C LYS A 109 18.34 19.66 2.85
N THR A 110 19.34 19.49 1.99
CA THR A 110 20.14 20.59 1.43
C THR A 110 19.31 21.56 0.59
N THR A 111 18.26 21.12 -0.12
CA THR A 111 17.44 22.04 -0.92
C THR A 111 16.65 22.99 -0.03
N ASP A 112 16.17 22.51 1.12
CA ASP A 112 15.40 23.33 2.05
C ASP A 112 16.32 24.30 2.82
N GLU A 113 17.53 23.86 3.17
CA GLU A 113 18.56 24.72 3.78
C GLU A 113 19.00 25.83 2.83
N LEU A 114 19.24 25.50 1.55
CA LEU A 114 19.58 26.48 0.52
C LEU A 114 18.44 27.48 0.28
N LEU A 115 17.19 27.02 0.22
CA LEU A 115 16.03 27.90 0.07
C LEU A 115 15.91 28.85 1.27
N ASN A 116 16.04 28.32 2.49
CA ASN A 116 16.00 29.12 3.70
C ASN A 116 17.15 30.14 3.77
N TRP A 117 18.35 29.75 3.34
CA TRP A 117 19.49 30.65 3.23
C TRP A 117 19.22 31.76 2.20
N LEU A 118 18.66 31.42 1.02
CA LEU A 118 18.31 32.38 -0.02
C LEU A 118 17.28 33.42 0.49
N ILE A 119 16.22 32.96 1.16
CA ILE A 119 15.20 33.83 1.74
C ILE A 119 15.83 34.77 2.78
N LYS A 120 16.68 34.26 3.67
CA LYS A 120 17.39 35.08 4.66
C LYS A 120 18.30 36.11 3.99
N PHE A 121 19.06 35.71 2.97
CA PHE A 121 19.94 36.61 2.23
C PHE A 121 19.18 37.75 1.55
N THR A 122 18.03 37.46 0.92
CA THR A 122 17.21 38.50 0.27
C THR A 122 16.57 39.47 1.27
N LYS A 123 16.16 39.00 2.46
CA LYS A 123 15.61 39.86 3.52
C LYS A 123 16.65 40.80 4.16
N ASN A 124 17.91 40.40 4.18
CA ASN A 124 18.99 41.16 4.83
C ASN A 124 19.66 42.18 3.88
N LYS A 125 19.26 42.23 2.61
CA LYS A 125 19.79 43.12 1.58
C LYS A 125 18.93 44.36 1.33
N ASN A 126 17.74 44.42 1.93
CA ASN A 126 16.85 45.58 1.96
C ASN A 126 16.84 46.15 3.38
#